data_AF-A0A0E3RUK7-F1
#
_entry.id   AF-A0A0E3RUK7-F1
#
_cell.length_a   1.000
_cell.length_b   1.000
_cell.length_c   1.000
_cell.angle_alpha   90.00
_cell.angle_beta   90.00
_cell.angle_gamma   90.00
#
_symmetry.space_group_name_H-M   'P 1'
#
loop_
_entity.id
_entity.type
_entity.pdbx_description
1 polymer ?
#
loop_
_entity_poly.entity_id
_entity_poly.type
_entity_poly.pdbx_seq_one_letter_code
_entity_poly.pdbx_strand_id
1 'polypeptide(L)'
;MGRTISGALIGMVLTFVFYFIPVVNSVAPLLGGFLAGYYADGGFEGGLKSGVLMTVFMIIPVFLLGGVLGTVLRNSPVLGGFIAASTLIVALVVIIHTAITGIIGSVAGALVAGR
;
A
#
# COMPACT_ATOMS: atom_id res chain seq x y z
N MET A 1 13.86 -10.59 10.75
CA MET A 1 12.93 -9.44 10.75
C MET A 1 13.43 -8.23 9.97
N GLY A 2 14.71 -7.84 10.07
CA GLY A 2 15.23 -6.65 9.35
C GLY A 2 14.92 -6.64 7.85
N ARG A 3 15.15 -7.76 7.15
CA ARG A 3 14.85 -7.90 5.71
C ARG A 3 13.34 -7.81 5.39
N THR A 4 12.48 -8.33 6.26
CA THR A 4 11.02 -8.23 6.14
C THR A 4 10.53 -6.80 6.28
N ILE A 5 11.10 -6.03 7.21
CA ILE A 5 10.77 -4.62 7.41
C ILE A 5 11.26 -3.80 6.23
N SER A 6 12.51 -4.00 5.79
CA SER A 6 13.05 -3.33 4.61
C SER A 6 12.25 -3.67 3.35
N GLY A 7 11.89 -4.94 3.16
CA GLY A 7 11.03 -5.38 2.06
C GLY A 7 9.68 -4.67 2.08
N ALA A 8 9.00 -4.65 3.22
CA ALA A 8 7.73 -3.94 3.39
C ALA A 8 7.82 -2.44 3.10
N LEU A 9 8.91 -1.78 3.54
CA LEU A 9 9.15 -0.36 3.24
C LEU A 9 9.38 -0.12 1.75
N ILE A 10 10.20 -0.95 1.10
CA ILE A 10 10.44 -0.90 -0.34
C ILE A 10 9.12 -1.09 -1.10
N GLY A 11 8.34 -2.09 -0.73
CA GLY A 11 7.03 -2.34 -1.33
C GLY A 11 6.06 -1.18 -1.19
N MET A 12 5.98 -0.58 -0.01
CA MET A 12 5.17 0.63 0.22
C MET A 12 5.63 1.77 -0.70
N VAL A 13 6.93 2.09 -0.73
CA VAL A 13 7.45 3.20 -1.56
C VAL A 13 7.16 2.95 -3.04
N LEU A 14 7.35 1.72 -3.51
CA LEU A 14 7.12 1.37 -4.91
C LEU A 14 5.63 1.39 -5.28
N THR A 15 4.76 0.85 -4.43
CA THR A 15 3.31 0.98 -4.63
C THR A 15 2.88 2.44 -4.66
N PHE A 16 3.43 3.28 -3.79
CA PHE A 16 3.15 4.70 -3.79
C PHE A 16 3.55 5.35 -5.13
N VAL A 17 4.75 5.04 -5.63
CA VAL A 17 5.22 5.51 -6.94
C VAL A 17 4.33 4.99 -8.08
N PHE A 18 3.94 3.71 -8.06
CA PHE A 18 3.10 3.11 -9.08
C PHE A 18 1.67 3.66 -9.12
N TYR A 19 1.16 4.19 -8.01
CA TYR A 19 -0.13 4.90 -8.03
C TYR A 19 -0.11 6.15 -8.91
N PHE A 20 1.04 6.76 -9.17
CA PHE A 20 1.14 7.90 -10.10
C PHE A 20 1.15 7.49 -11.57
N ILE A 21 1.24 6.18 -11.88
CA ILE A 21 1.25 5.66 -13.24
C ILE A 21 -0.17 5.21 -13.60
N PRO A 22 -0.88 5.87 -14.53
CA PRO A 22 -2.31 5.61 -14.79
C PRO A 22 -2.63 4.16 -15.16
N VAL A 23 -1.74 3.53 -15.92
CA VAL A 23 -1.92 2.14 -16.42
C VAL A 23 -1.68 1.11 -15.31
N VAL A 24 -0.85 1.43 -14.32
CA VAL A 24 -0.35 0.48 -13.31
C VAL A 24 -1.02 0.68 -11.95
N ASN A 25 -1.69 1.82 -11.73
CA ASN A 25 -2.33 2.19 -10.47
C ASN A 25 -3.22 1.07 -9.88
N SER A 26 -4.05 0.42 -10.70
CA SER A 26 -4.97 -0.64 -10.25
C SER A 26 -4.25 -1.87 -9.70
N VAL A 27 -3.05 -2.16 -10.18
CA VAL A 27 -2.19 -3.30 -9.78
C VAL A 27 -0.98 -2.85 -8.96
N ALA A 28 -0.88 -1.57 -8.60
CA ALA A 28 0.24 -1.01 -7.87
C ALA A 28 0.54 -1.76 -6.55
N PRO A 29 -0.45 -2.16 -5.74
CA PRO A 29 -0.15 -2.91 -4.53
C PRO A 29 0.35 -4.33 -4.80
N LEU A 30 -0.13 -4.97 -5.87
CA LEU A 30 0.35 -6.29 -6.29
C LEU A 30 1.85 -6.23 -6.62
N LEU A 31 2.28 -5.24 -7.41
CA LEU A 31 3.68 -5.09 -7.82
C LEU A 31 4.60 -4.68 -6.66
N GLY A 32 4.18 -3.71 -5.84
CA GLY A 32 4.98 -3.34 -4.67
C GLY A 32 5.01 -4.47 -3.63
N GLY A 33 3.91 -5.20 -3.45
CA GLY A 33 3.85 -6.43 -2.66
C GLY A 33 4.87 -7.44 -3.18
N PHE A 34 4.85 -7.73 -4.47
CA PHE A 34 5.81 -8.65 -5.10
C PHE A 34 7.26 -8.30 -4.79
N LEU A 35 7.64 -7.04 -4.95
CA LEU A 35 9.00 -6.59 -4.67
C LEU A 35 9.32 -6.64 -3.16
N ALA A 36 8.32 -6.37 -2.30
CA ALA A 36 8.46 -6.51 -0.86
C ALA A 36 8.80 -7.95 -0.46
N GLY A 37 8.02 -8.90 -0.95
CA GLY A 37 8.20 -10.32 -0.70
C GLY A 37 9.50 -10.86 -1.27
N TYR A 38 9.82 -10.46 -2.50
CA TYR A 38 11.06 -10.85 -3.17
C TYR A 38 12.30 -10.42 -2.38
N TYR A 39 12.30 -9.19 -1.84
CA TYR A 39 13.41 -8.69 -1.04
C TYR A 39 13.46 -9.26 0.39
N ALA A 40 12.28 -9.54 0.96
CA ALA A 40 12.15 -10.09 2.32
C ALA A 40 12.75 -11.51 2.44
N ASP A 41 12.74 -12.28 1.34
CA ASP A 41 13.49 -13.54 1.15
C ASP A 41 13.28 -14.55 2.30
N GLY A 42 12.08 -15.13 2.37
CA GLY A 42 11.68 -16.01 3.46
C GLY A 42 10.52 -16.96 3.13
N GLY A 43 10.33 -17.30 1.85
CA GLY A 43 9.24 -18.17 1.39
C GLY A 43 7.85 -17.64 1.75
N PHE A 44 6.88 -18.53 1.91
CA PHE A 44 5.48 -18.16 2.18
C PHE A 44 5.33 -17.30 3.45
N GLU A 45 5.96 -17.70 4.55
CA GLU A 45 5.86 -16.99 5.83
C GLU A 45 6.49 -15.59 5.76
N GLY A 46 7.65 -15.47 5.12
CA GLY A 46 8.31 -14.18 4.88
C GLY A 46 7.46 -13.25 4.01
N GLY A 47 6.86 -13.79 2.94
CA GLY A 47 5.96 -13.08 2.05
C GLY A 47 4.70 -12.60 2.76
N LEU A 48 4.07 -13.44 3.59
CA LEU A 48 2.88 -13.07 4.36
C LEU A 48 3.20 -11.95 5.37
N LYS A 49 4.28 -12.10 6.14
CA LYS A 49 4.69 -11.08 7.12
C LYS A 49 5.04 -9.76 6.45
N SER A 50 5.77 -9.81 5.33
CA SER A 50 6.14 -8.62 4.55
C SER A 50 4.92 -7.92 3.95
N GLY A 51 3.96 -8.68 3.42
CA GLY A 51 2.74 -8.13 2.81
C GLY A 51 1.81 -7.47 3.83
N VAL A 52 1.63 -8.10 5.00
CA VAL A 52 0.89 -7.50 6.12
C VAL A 52 1.56 -6.23 6.58
N LEU A 53 2.89 -6.25 6.76
CA LEU A 53 3.64 -5.10 7.25
C LEU A 53 3.61 -3.94 6.23
N MET A 54 3.72 -4.23 4.94
CA MET A 54 3.57 -3.25 3.87
C MET A 54 2.19 -2.59 3.90
N THR A 55 1.14 -3.37 4.14
CA THR A 55 -0.24 -2.88 4.25
C THR A 55 -0.38 -1.91 5.42
N VAL A 56 0.19 -2.27 6.58
CA VAL A 56 0.20 -1.37 7.76
C VAL A 56 0.93 -0.08 7.44
N PHE A 57 2.08 -0.14 6.76
CA PHE A 57 2.81 1.07 6.38
C PHE A 57 2.05 1.93 5.37
N MET A 58 1.29 1.33 4.46
CA MET A 58 0.45 2.03 3.48
C MET A 58 -0.67 2.88 4.11
N ILE A 59 -1.03 2.64 5.36
CA ILE A 59 -1.96 3.51 6.11
C ILE A 59 -1.40 4.93 6.21
N ILE A 60 -0.09 5.08 6.42
CA ILE A 60 0.57 6.38 6.62
C ILE A 60 0.36 7.32 5.41
N PRO A 61 0.78 6.98 4.18
CA PRO A 61 0.59 7.85 3.03
C PRO A 61 -0.89 8.08 2.69
N VAL A 62 -1.76 7.10 2.90
CA VAL A 62 -3.21 7.25 2.65
C VAL A 62 -3.83 8.31 3.55
N PHE A 63 -3.58 8.23 4.87
CA PHE A 63 -4.10 9.21 5.82
C PHE A 63 -3.43 10.58 5.69
N LEU A 64 -2.12 10.63 5.38
CA LEU A 64 -1.43 11.90 5.11
C LEU A 64 -2.04 12.62 3.91
N LEU A 65 -2.20 11.93 2.78
CA LEU A 65 -2.77 12.54 1.57
C LEU A 65 -4.25 12.92 1.76
N GLY A 66 -5.04 12.05 2.38
CA GLY A 66 -6.44 12.35 2.70
C GLY A 66 -6.59 13.55 3.65
N GLY A 67 -5.74 13.63 4.68
CA GLY A 67 -5.69 14.73 5.62
C GLY A 67 -5.29 16.05 4.95
N VAL A 68 -4.23 16.05 4.13
CA VAL A 68 -3.79 17.24 3.38
C VAL A 68 -4.88 17.71 2.41
N LEU A 69 -5.54 16.81 1.69
CA LEU A 69 -6.62 17.20 0.79
C LEU A 69 -7.81 17.81 1.55
N GLY A 70 -8.14 17.22 2.71
CA GLY A 70 -9.17 17.74 3.60
C GLY A 70 -8.86 19.14 4.16
N THR A 71 -7.60 19.44 4.48
CA THR A 71 -7.20 20.78 4.95
C THR A 71 -7.22 21.81 3.83
N VAL A 72 -6.74 21.46 2.63
CA VAL A 72 -6.74 22.35 1.46
C VAL A 72 -8.16 22.75 1.06
N LEU A 73 -9.10 21.81 1.14
CA LEU A 73 -10.48 22.03 0.69
C LEU A 73 -11.46 22.40 1.82
N ARG A 74 -10.94 22.62 3.04
CA ARG A 74 -11.74 22.99 4.22
C ARG A 74 -12.63 24.22 4.02
N ASN A 75 -12.16 25.19 3.24
CA ASN A 75 -12.88 26.44 2.99
C ASN A 75 -13.89 26.36 1.84
N SER A 76 -14.01 25.20 1.18
CA SER A 76 -15.03 24.98 0.16
C SER A 76 -16.28 24.36 0.81
N PRO A 77 -17.43 25.06 0.84
CA PRO A 77 -18.61 24.59 1.56
C PRO A 77 -19.16 23.26 1.05
N VAL A 78 -19.02 22.98 -0.25
CA VAL A 78 -19.49 21.72 -0.86
C VAL A 78 -18.39 20.66 -0.86
N LEU A 79 -17.17 21.02 -1.30
CA LEU A 79 -16.08 20.06 -1.47
C LEU A 79 -15.48 19.62 -0.13
N GLY A 80 -15.40 20.52 0.86
CA GLY A 80 -14.84 20.21 2.18
C GLY A 80 -15.67 19.17 2.94
N GLY A 81 -16.99 19.33 2.94
CA GLY A 81 -17.92 18.35 3.56
C GLY A 81 -17.93 17.00 2.83
N PHE A 82 -17.93 17.03 1.50
CA PHE A 82 -17.88 15.82 0.69
C PHE A 82 -16.57 15.03 0.91
N ILE A 83 -15.43 15.72 0.96
CA ILE A 83 -14.13 15.08 1.17
C ILE A 83 -14.03 14.54 2.58
N ALA A 84 -14.42 15.29 3.61
CA ALA A 84 -14.37 14.80 4.98
C ALA A 84 -15.15 13.47 5.17
N ALA A 85 -16.33 13.35 4.55
CA ALA A 85 -17.13 12.12 4.60
C ALA A 85 -16.56 10.99 3.73
N SER A 86 -16.08 11.31 2.52
CA SER A 86 -15.60 10.29 1.56
C SER A 86 -14.19 9.80 1.84
N THR A 87 -13.34 10.58 2.52
CA THR A 87 -11.94 10.21 2.78
C THR A 87 -11.84 8.90 3.56
N LEU A 88 -12.73 8.67 4.53
CA LEU A 88 -12.74 7.45 5.33
C LEU A 88 -13.13 6.23 4.48
N ILE A 89 -14.14 6.38 3.61
CA ILE A 89 -14.60 5.33 2.70
C ILE A 89 -13.49 4.99 1.69
N VAL A 90 -12.91 6.01 1.06
CA VAL A 90 -11.82 5.83 0.08
C VAL A 90 -10.60 5.19 0.75
N ALA A 91 -10.23 5.65 1.95
CA ALA A 91 -9.12 5.06 2.70
C ALA A 91 -9.38 3.57 3.00
N LEU A 92 -10.59 3.21 3.42
CA LEU A 92 -10.95 1.83 3.70
C LEU A 92 -10.86 0.95 2.45
N VAL A 93 -11.39 1.43 1.31
CA VAL A 93 -11.31 0.73 0.02
C VAL A 93 -9.85 0.53 -0.40
N VAL A 94 -9.03 1.58 -0.31
CA VAL A 94 -7.60 1.51 -0.66
C VAL A 94 -6.86 0.55 0.26
N ILE A 95 -7.11 0.59 1.58
CA ILE A 95 -6.47 -0.31 2.54
C ILE A 95 -6.85 -1.76 2.27
N ILE A 96 -8.13 -2.06 2.04
CA ILE A 96 -8.59 -3.43 1.74
C ILE A 96 -7.98 -3.92 0.42
N HIS A 97 -8.02 -3.10 -0.63
CA HIS A 97 -7.44 -3.44 -1.93
C HIS A 97 -5.93 -3.72 -1.80
N THR A 98 -5.22 -2.84 -1.09
CA THR A 98 -3.78 -2.96 -0.84
C THR A 98 -3.47 -4.19 0.01
N ALA A 99 -4.28 -4.48 1.02
CA ALA A 99 -4.11 -5.65 1.88
C ALA A 99 -4.21 -6.94 1.05
N ILE A 100 -5.29 -7.10 0.30
CA ILE A 100 -5.53 -8.32 -0.47
C ILE A 100 -4.47 -8.47 -1.56
N THR A 101 -4.34 -7.48 -2.44
CA THR A 101 -3.46 -7.59 -3.61
C THR A 101 -1.98 -7.50 -3.24
N GLY A 102 -1.63 -6.69 -2.24
CA GLY A 102 -0.26 -6.57 -1.73
C GLY A 102 0.22 -7.81 -0.99
N ILE A 103 -0.63 -8.48 -0.20
CA ILE A 103 -0.29 -9.77 0.42
C ILE A 103 -0.08 -10.84 -0.65
N ILE A 104 -0.99 -10.94 -1.64
CA ILE A 104 -0.85 -11.89 -2.75
C ILE A 104 0.47 -11.66 -3.49
N GLY A 105 0.76 -10.41 -3.85
CA GLY A 105 2.00 -10.03 -4.49
C GLY A 105 3.21 -10.44 -3.66
N SER A 106 3.21 -10.10 -2.37
CA SER A 106 4.32 -10.39 -1.45
C SER A 106 4.54 -11.87 -1.23
N VAL A 107 3.48 -12.68 -1.15
CA VAL A 107 3.63 -14.14 -1.12
C VAL A 107 4.25 -14.63 -2.42
N ALA A 108 3.74 -14.21 -3.59
CA ALA A 108 4.28 -14.63 -4.88
C ALA A 108 5.77 -14.23 -5.04
N GLY A 109 6.13 -13.00 -4.67
CA GLY A 109 7.50 -12.51 -4.73
C GLY A 109 8.44 -13.29 -3.82
N ALA A 110 8.00 -13.59 -2.59
CA ALA A 110 8.80 -14.36 -1.65
C ALA A 110 8.96 -15.83 -2.05
N LEU A 111 7.95 -16.41 -2.71
CA LEU A 111 8.05 -17.75 -3.30
C LEU A 111 9.03 -17.79 -4.48
N VAL A 112 9.08 -16.74 -5.29
CA VAL A 112 10.04 -16.61 -6.41
C VAL A 112 11.47 -16.36 -5.91
N ALA A 113 11.63 -15.59 -4.82
CA ALA A 113 12.93 -15.36 -4.20
C ALA A 113 13.45 -16.57 -3.41
N GLY A 114 12.52 -17.35 -2.83
CA GLY A 114 12.84 -18.53 -2.05
C GLY A 114 13.68 -19.51 -2.86
N ARG A 115 14.95 -19.63 -2.46
CA ARG A 115 15.82 -20.75 -2.81
C ARG A 115 15.59 -21.92 -1.86
#